data_AF-A0AAW9BQL7-F1
#
_entry.id   AF-A0AAW9BQL7-F1
#
_cell.length_a   1.000
_cell.length_b   1.000
_cell.length_c   1.000
_cell.angle_alpha   90.00
_cell.angle_beta   90.00
_cell.angle_gamma   90.00
#
_symmetry.space_group_name_H-M   'P 1'
#
loop_
_entity.id
_entity.type
_entity.pdbx_description
1 polymer ?
#
loop_
_entity_poly.entity_id
_entity_poly.type
_entity_poly.pdbx_seq_one_letter_code
_entity_poly.pdbx_strand_id
1 'polypeptide(L)'
;LADYKGSGYDRGHLAPSATMDFTQESMKQSFLMSNMSPQLPGFNRVGWRVLEEHVRDLANEYNELYVVTGPIYQGNEGTIGNGVVIPSAFYKVILDPSFDEAIAFIVPHRDVSSSELANFITTIDEVERQTGLDFFAQTPDSIEDNMESVKWEEMWPTNQ
;
A
#
# COMPACT_ATOMS: atom_id res chain seq x y z
N LEU A 1 -3.83 -17.80 15.02
CA LEU A 1 -4.77 -16.79 14.44
C LEU A 1 -5.91 -16.44 15.41
N ALA A 2 -5.68 -16.47 16.73
CA ALA A 2 -6.73 -16.17 17.71
C ALA A 2 -7.07 -14.68 17.71
N ASP A 3 -6.08 -13.81 17.48
CA ASP A 3 -6.24 -12.35 17.60
C ASP A 3 -7.23 -11.75 16.59
N TYR A 4 -7.32 -12.35 15.41
CA TYR A 4 -8.25 -11.91 14.36
C TYR A 4 -9.64 -12.52 14.48
N LYS A 5 -9.77 -13.65 15.19
CA LYS A 5 -11.01 -14.42 15.25
C LYS A 5 -12.08 -13.61 16.00
N GLY A 6 -13.14 -13.25 15.31
CA GLY A 6 -14.24 -12.47 15.89
C GLY A 6 -13.91 -10.98 16.13
N SER A 7 -12.77 -10.50 15.63
CA SER A 7 -12.35 -9.09 15.78
C SER A 7 -13.14 -8.13 14.89
N GLY A 8 -13.74 -8.63 13.80
CA GLY A 8 -14.35 -7.82 12.74
C GLY A 8 -13.36 -7.35 11.67
N TYR A 9 -12.06 -7.62 11.82
CA TYR A 9 -11.02 -7.28 10.86
C TYR A 9 -10.58 -8.49 10.03
N ASP A 10 -10.31 -8.25 8.76
CA ASP A 10 -9.63 -9.18 7.88
C ASP A 10 -8.13 -9.23 8.19
N ARG A 11 -7.52 -10.36 7.82
CA ARG A 11 -6.07 -10.50 7.71
C ARG A 11 -5.66 -9.89 6.36
N GLY A 12 -5.55 -8.57 6.34
CA GLY A 12 -5.19 -7.82 5.15
C GLY A 12 -3.71 -7.99 4.83
N HIS A 13 -3.41 -8.38 3.60
CA HIS A 13 -2.02 -8.52 3.15
C HIS A 13 -1.39 -7.13 2.92
N LEU A 14 -0.09 -7.00 3.19
CA LEU A 14 0.70 -5.86 2.72
C LEU A 14 1.29 -6.16 1.34
N ALA A 15 2.05 -7.26 1.23
CA ALA A 15 2.40 -7.88 -0.04
C ALA A 15 1.32 -8.90 -0.45
N PRO A 16 0.50 -8.63 -1.48
CA PRO A 16 -0.66 -9.45 -1.79
C PRO A 16 -0.27 -10.80 -2.37
N SER A 17 -1.00 -11.85 -1.97
CA SER A 17 -0.74 -13.23 -2.43
C SER A 17 -0.86 -13.38 -3.94
N ALA A 18 -1.73 -12.58 -4.58
CA ALA A 18 -1.95 -12.59 -6.03
C ALA A 18 -0.79 -11.99 -6.85
N THR A 19 0.14 -11.29 -6.20
CA THR A 19 1.38 -10.81 -6.82
C THR A 19 2.57 -11.73 -6.49
N MET A 20 2.42 -12.59 -5.47
CA MET A 20 3.46 -13.49 -4.97
C MET A 20 3.24 -14.94 -5.42
N ASP A 21 2.41 -15.19 -6.45
CA ASP A 21 1.94 -16.52 -6.86
C ASP A 21 2.87 -17.28 -7.82
N PHE A 22 4.02 -16.69 -8.19
CA PHE A 22 5.01 -17.28 -9.09
C PHE A 22 5.64 -18.59 -8.56
N THR A 23 5.59 -18.84 -7.26
CA THR A 23 5.85 -20.17 -6.67
C THR A 23 4.92 -20.44 -5.49
N GLN A 24 4.68 -21.72 -5.20
CA GLN A 24 3.94 -22.11 -3.99
C GLN A 24 4.60 -21.62 -2.70
N GLU A 25 5.94 -21.56 -2.66
CA GLU A 25 6.65 -21.09 -1.48
C GLU A 25 6.44 -19.58 -1.28
N SER A 26 6.62 -18.78 -2.33
CA SER A 26 6.34 -17.34 -2.28
C SER A 26 4.91 -17.04 -1.85
N MET A 27 3.94 -17.77 -2.40
CA MET A 27 2.54 -17.65 -1.99
C MET A 27 2.37 -17.96 -0.51
N LYS A 28 2.96 -19.05 0.02
CA LYS A 28 2.91 -19.37 1.45
C LYS A 28 3.54 -18.28 2.32
N GLN A 29 4.68 -17.72 1.91
CA GLN A 29 5.35 -16.63 2.62
C GLN A 29 4.46 -15.38 2.71
N SER A 30 3.66 -15.09 1.68
CA SER A 30 2.70 -13.98 1.73
C SER A 30 1.64 -14.12 2.83
N PHE A 31 1.36 -15.35 3.31
CA PHE A 31 0.41 -15.61 4.39
C PHE A 31 1.02 -15.50 5.81
N LEU A 32 2.31 -15.16 5.94
CA LEU A 32 2.92 -14.92 7.25
C LEU A 32 2.28 -13.72 7.95
N MET A 33 2.13 -13.80 9.27
CA MET A 33 1.52 -12.72 10.06
C MET A 33 2.36 -11.43 10.08
N SER A 34 3.66 -11.51 9.79
CA SER A 34 4.51 -10.32 9.57
C SER A 34 4.12 -9.52 8.33
N ASN A 35 3.36 -10.13 7.41
CA ASN A 35 2.81 -9.50 6.21
C ASN A 35 1.32 -9.16 6.36
N MET A 36 0.77 -9.28 7.56
CA MET A 36 -0.66 -9.07 7.83
C MET A 36 -0.88 -7.87 8.72
N SER A 37 -1.89 -7.09 8.39
CA SER A 37 -2.38 -5.98 9.23
C SER A 37 -3.90 -6.08 9.40
N PRO A 38 -4.47 -5.69 10.55
CA PRO A 38 -5.92 -5.59 10.70
C PRO A 38 -6.48 -4.63 9.67
N GLN A 39 -7.31 -5.13 8.75
CA GLN A 39 -7.98 -4.31 7.75
C GLN A 39 -9.50 -4.47 7.85
N LEU A 40 -10.25 -3.37 7.77
CA LEU A 40 -11.70 -3.39 7.69
C LEU A 40 -12.14 -4.12 6.41
N PRO A 41 -13.21 -4.94 6.44
CA PRO A 41 -13.64 -5.68 5.25
C PRO A 41 -13.96 -4.80 4.03
N GLY A 42 -14.60 -3.64 4.23
CA GLY A 42 -14.90 -2.70 3.13
C GLY A 42 -13.69 -1.93 2.64
N PHE A 43 -12.65 -1.78 3.47
CA PHE A 43 -11.33 -1.31 3.03
C PHE A 43 -10.62 -2.37 2.17
N ASN A 44 -10.40 -3.56 2.75
CA ASN A 44 -9.59 -4.63 2.17
C ASN A 44 -10.18 -5.17 0.85
N ARG A 45 -11.47 -5.49 0.84
CA ARG A 45 -12.10 -6.24 -0.26
C ARG A 45 -12.55 -5.35 -1.42
N VAL A 46 -12.57 -4.03 -1.22
CA VAL A 46 -13.05 -3.04 -2.21
C VAL A 46 -11.90 -2.14 -2.64
N GLY A 47 -11.68 -1.01 -1.96
CA GLY A 47 -10.69 -0.01 -2.36
C GLY A 47 -9.27 -0.56 -2.41
N TRP A 48 -8.83 -1.24 -1.35
CA TRP A 48 -7.46 -1.77 -1.28
C TRP A 48 -7.20 -2.85 -2.34
N ARG A 49 -8.14 -3.78 -2.53
CA ARG A 49 -8.08 -4.78 -3.60
C ARG A 49 -7.97 -4.13 -5.00
N VAL A 50 -8.75 -3.09 -5.28
CA VAL A 50 -8.68 -2.40 -6.59
C VAL A 50 -7.33 -1.71 -6.78
N LEU A 51 -6.78 -1.11 -5.72
CA LEU A 51 -5.42 -0.56 -5.78
C LEU A 51 -4.37 -1.66 -6.03
N GLU A 52 -4.48 -2.83 -5.40
CA GLU A 52 -3.59 -3.98 -5.65
C GLU A 52 -3.72 -4.54 -7.07
N GLU A 53 -4.95 -4.58 -7.61
CA GLU A 53 -5.21 -4.96 -9.01
C GLU A 53 -4.55 -3.96 -9.96
N HIS A 54 -4.67 -2.66 -9.70
CA HIS A 54 -4.00 -1.60 -10.47
C HIS A 54 -2.48 -1.74 -10.46
N VAL A 55 -1.86 -1.99 -9.30
CA VAL A 55 -0.40 -2.22 -9.22
C VAL A 55 0.03 -3.41 -10.08
N ARG A 56 -0.79 -4.48 -10.14
CA ARG A 56 -0.51 -5.62 -11.01
C ARG A 56 -0.67 -5.26 -12.48
N ASP A 57 -1.63 -4.43 -12.83
CA ASP A 57 -1.82 -3.96 -14.21
C ASP A 57 -0.63 -3.08 -14.63
N LEU A 58 -0.19 -2.14 -13.77
CA LEU A 58 1.05 -1.40 -13.96
C LEU A 58 2.25 -2.36 -14.13
N ALA A 59 2.38 -3.40 -13.32
CA ALA A 59 3.50 -4.35 -13.44
C ALA A 59 3.50 -5.17 -14.75
N ASN A 60 2.37 -5.20 -15.48
CA ASN A 60 2.29 -5.81 -16.81
C ASN A 60 2.60 -4.79 -17.93
N GLU A 61 2.29 -3.52 -17.71
CA GLU A 61 2.57 -2.43 -18.66
C GLU A 61 4.05 -1.99 -18.58
N TYR A 62 4.53 -1.81 -17.35
CA TYR A 62 5.89 -1.48 -17.01
C TYR A 62 6.71 -2.76 -16.85
N ASN A 63 7.99 -2.72 -17.24
CA ASN A 63 8.85 -3.90 -17.17
C ASN A 63 9.25 -4.28 -15.73
N GLU A 64 9.37 -3.30 -14.84
CA GLU A 64 9.78 -3.47 -13.46
C GLU A 64 9.11 -2.40 -12.59
N LEU A 65 8.69 -2.76 -11.38
CA LEU A 65 8.16 -1.83 -10.39
C LEU A 65 8.74 -2.12 -9.02
N TYR A 66 9.06 -1.07 -8.28
CA TYR A 66 9.37 -1.12 -6.85
C TYR A 66 8.15 -0.67 -6.06
N VAL A 67 7.64 -1.52 -5.17
CA VAL A 67 6.43 -1.24 -4.37
C VAL A 67 6.75 -1.31 -2.89
N VAL A 68 6.54 -0.21 -2.19
CA VAL A 68 6.64 -0.14 -0.72
C VAL A 68 5.25 0.16 -0.14
N THR A 69 4.86 -0.56 0.89
CA THR A 69 3.51 -0.43 1.46
C THR A 69 3.51 -0.76 2.94
N GLY A 70 2.63 -0.10 3.69
CA GLY A 70 2.57 -0.30 5.12
C GLY A 70 1.45 0.46 5.80
N PRO A 71 1.24 0.18 7.09
CA PRO A 71 0.32 0.92 7.92
C PRO A 71 0.88 2.30 8.33
N ILE A 72 0.00 3.24 8.61
CA ILE A 72 0.29 4.51 9.28
C ILE A 72 -0.41 4.51 10.64
N TYR A 73 0.32 4.94 11.67
CA TYR A 73 -0.19 5.06 13.04
C TYR A 73 -0.11 6.51 13.53
N GLN A 74 -1.20 7.05 14.06
CA GLN A 74 -1.34 8.39 14.65
C GLN A 74 -1.25 8.37 16.19
N GLY A 75 -1.17 7.19 16.82
CA GLY A 75 -0.90 7.01 18.25
C GLY A 75 -2.13 7.01 19.15
N ASN A 76 -3.34 6.97 18.57
CA ASN A 76 -4.61 6.92 19.28
C ASN A 76 -5.43 5.65 18.94
N GLU A 77 -4.81 4.66 18.31
CA GLU A 77 -5.50 3.49 17.80
C GLU A 77 -5.80 2.43 18.86
N GLY A 78 -6.86 1.67 18.60
CA GLY A 78 -7.17 0.46 19.34
C GLY A 78 -6.32 -0.74 18.89
N THR A 79 -6.55 -1.87 19.55
CA THR A 79 -5.90 -3.14 19.23
C THR A 79 -6.92 -4.27 19.10
N ILE A 80 -6.63 -5.27 18.28
CA ILE A 80 -7.33 -6.55 18.28
C ILE A 80 -6.52 -7.61 19.04
N GLY A 81 -7.24 -8.60 19.59
CA GLY A 81 -6.62 -9.74 20.27
C GLY A 81 -5.60 -9.33 21.34
N ASN A 82 -4.42 -9.94 21.28
CA ASN A 82 -3.33 -9.69 22.20
C ASN A 82 -2.43 -8.51 21.80
N GLY A 83 -3.04 -7.36 21.49
CA GLY A 83 -2.32 -6.10 21.28
C GLY A 83 -1.86 -5.83 19.84
N VAL A 84 -2.48 -6.47 18.84
CA VAL A 84 -2.20 -6.15 17.43
C VAL A 84 -2.86 -4.81 17.11
N VAL A 85 -2.05 -3.77 16.88
CA VAL A 85 -2.52 -2.39 16.66
C VAL A 85 -3.28 -2.29 15.33
N ILE A 86 -4.43 -1.63 15.38
CA ILE A 86 -5.24 -1.32 14.20
C ILE A 86 -4.67 -0.05 13.56
N PRO A 87 -4.29 -0.03 12.27
CA PRO A 87 -3.75 1.19 11.65
C PRO A 87 -4.80 2.30 11.49
N SER A 88 -4.36 3.56 11.42
CA SER A 88 -5.22 4.70 11.07
C SER A 88 -5.38 4.88 9.56
N ALA A 89 -4.35 4.53 8.80
CA ALA A 89 -4.34 4.55 7.34
C ALA A 89 -3.33 3.52 6.81
N PHE A 90 -3.29 3.35 5.50
CA PHE A 90 -2.27 2.59 4.81
C PHE A 90 -1.68 3.42 3.68
N TYR A 91 -0.38 3.26 3.46
CA TYR A 91 0.29 3.84 2.31
C TYR A 91 0.69 2.77 1.30
N LYS A 92 0.82 3.20 0.05
CA LYS A 92 1.47 2.43 -1.01
C LYS A 92 2.22 3.39 -1.92
N VAL A 93 3.51 3.18 -2.08
CA VAL A 93 4.40 3.93 -2.98
C VAL A 93 4.86 2.97 -4.06
N ILE A 94 4.69 3.35 -5.32
CA ILE A 94 5.00 2.54 -6.50
C ILE A 94 5.92 3.37 -7.39
N LEU A 95 7.12 2.87 -7.65
CA LEU A 95 8.13 3.48 -8.52
C LEU A 95 8.35 2.62 -9.77
N ASP A 96 8.30 3.25 -10.93
CA ASP A 96 8.95 2.74 -12.13
C ASP A 96 10.38 3.29 -12.23
N PRO A 97 11.41 2.45 -12.04
CA PRO A 97 12.81 2.87 -12.07
C PRO A 97 13.29 3.26 -13.47
N SER A 98 12.53 2.96 -14.53
CA SER A 98 12.95 3.19 -15.91
C SER A 98 12.82 4.67 -16.30
N PHE A 99 11.85 5.36 -15.72
CA PHE A 99 11.50 6.76 -16.03
C PHE A 99 11.54 7.67 -14.79
N ASP A 100 11.92 7.15 -13.63
CA ASP A 100 11.86 7.87 -12.34
C ASP A 100 10.45 8.42 -12.05
N GLU A 101 9.42 7.69 -12.50
CA GLU A 101 8.01 8.00 -12.29
C GLU A 101 7.49 7.23 -11.08
N ALA A 102 6.78 7.92 -10.18
CA ALA A 102 6.26 7.28 -8.98
C ALA A 102 4.86 7.79 -8.58
N ILE A 103 4.01 6.86 -8.16
CA ILE A 103 2.68 7.17 -7.62
C ILE A 103 2.57 6.69 -6.18
N ALA A 104 2.10 7.58 -5.32
CA ALA A 104 1.91 7.31 -3.90
C ALA A 104 0.46 7.50 -3.47
N PHE A 105 0.02 6.68 -2.52
CA PHE A 105 -1.31 6.71 -1.93
C PHE A 105 -1.22 6.77 -0.42
N ILE A 106 -2.11 7.53 0.22
CA ILE A 106 -2.46 7.37 1.63
C ILE A 106 -3.97 7.16 1.73
N VAL A 107 -4.36 5.92 1.98
CA VAL A 107 -5.77 5.53 2.03
C VAL A 107 -6.22 5.45 3.49
N PRO A 108 -7.22 6.23 3.92
CA PRO A 108 -7.70 6.19 5.30
C PRO A 108 -8.30 4.82 5.61
N HIS A 109 -8.07 4.31 6.81
CA HIS A 109 -8.53 2.97 7.20
C HIS A 109 -10.03 2.98 7.56
N ARG A 110 -10.86 3.05 6.52
CA ARG A 110 -12.32 3.01 6.54
C ARG A 110 -12.83 2.30 5.29
N ASP A 111 -14.14 2.11 5.17
CA ASP A 111 -14.71 1.68 3.90
C ASP A 111 -14.39 2.72 2.82
N VAL A 112 -13.81 2.24 1.72
CA VAL A 112 -13.34 3.05 0.58
C VAL A 112 -13.83 2.40 -0.70
N SER A 113 -14.54 3.16 -1.52
CA SER A 113 -14.95 2.75 -2.86
C SER A 113 -13.81 2.91 -3.87
N SER A 114 -13.89 2.20 -5.00
CA SER A 114 -12.88 2.31 -6.07
C SER A 114 -12.78 3.72 -6.64
N SER A 115 -13.90 4.42 -6.78
CA SER A 115 -13.95 5.79 -7.31
C SER A 115 -13.36 6.83 -6.37
N GLU A 116 -13.17 6.52 -5.09
CA GLU A 116 -12.49 7.41 -4.15
C GLU A 116 -10.96 7.34 -4.24
N LEU A 117 -10.39 6.27 -4.81
CA LEU A 117 -8.94 6.00 -4.75
C LEU A 117 -8.09 7.12 -5.36
N ALA A 118 -8.56 7.71 -6.47
CA ALA A 118 -7.87 8.85 -7.11
C ALA A 118 -7.72 10.05 -6.17
N ASN A 119 -8.66 10.24 -5.24
CA ASN A 119 -8.60 11.34 -4.25
C ASN A 119 -7.54 11.11 -3.17
N PHE A 120 -6.99 9.89 -3.06
CA PHE A 120 -5.97 9.52 -2.09
C PHE A 120 -4.56 9.47 -2.68
N ILE A 121 -4.42 9.78 -3.98
CA ILE A 121 -3.10 9.99 -4.59
C ILE A 121 -2.45 11.18 -3.88
N THR A 122 -1.16 11.06 -3.58
CA THR A 122 -0.35 12.06 -2.91
C THR A 122 1.10 11.99 -3.39
N THR A 123 1.97 12.85 -2.87
CA THR A 123 3.42 12.83 -3.08
C THR A 123 4.10 11.82 -2.15
N ILE A 124 5.32 11.38 -2.48
CA ILE A 124 6.12 10.52 -1.59
C ILE A 124 6.51 11.32 -0.32
N ASP A 125 6.84 12.61 -0.46
CA ASP A 125 7.10 13.53 0.66
C ASP A 125 6.01 13.46 1.75
N GLU A 126 4.74 13.36 1.33
CA GLU A 126 3.62 13.27 2.27
C GLU A 126 3.61 11.93 3.01
N VAL A 127 3.95 10.84 2.32
CA VAL A 127 4.07 9.51 2.93
C VAL A 127 5.23 9.49 3.92
N GLU A 128 6.38 10.05 3.56
CA GLU A 128 7.53 10.19 4.46
C GLU A 128 7.18 11.01 5.69
N ARG A 129 6.51 12.15 5.51
CA ARG A 129 6.07 13.00 6.62
C ARG A 129 5.18 12.23 7.61
N GLN A 130 4.32 11.34 7.14
CA GLN A 130 3.43 10.56 8.01
C GLN A 130 4.07 9.30 8.59
N THR A 131 5.09 8.74 7.94
CA THR A 131 5.71 7.47 8.35
C THR A 131 7.04 7.64 9.06
N GLY A 132 7.73 8.76 8.85
CA GLY A 132 9.11 9.00 9.28
C GLY A 132 10.13 8.12 8.53
N LEU A 133 9.74 7.54 7.40
CA LEU A 133 10.61 6.77 6.52
C LEU A 133 11.21 7.66 5.44
N ASP A 134 12.29 7.16 4.85
CA ASP A 134 13.02 7.72 3.71
C ASP A 134 12.93 6.67 2.59
N PHE A 135 12.12 6.92 1.56
CA PHE A 135 11.86 5.97 0.49
C PHE A 135 12.85 6.15 -0.64
N PHE A 136 13.31 5.04 -1.23
CA PHE A 136 14.24 5.09 -2.36
C PHE A 136 15.58 5.82 -2.12
N ALA A 137 15.97 6.08 -0.87
CA ALA A 137 17.23 6.66 -0.34
C ALA A 137 18.58 6.24 -0.97
N GLN A 138 18.57 5.24 -1.85
CA GLN A 138 19.74 4.83 -2.65
C GLN A 138 19.80 5.52 -4.02
N THR A 139 18.75 6.26 -4.38
CA THR A 139 18.65 7.08 -5.59
C THR A 139 19.46 8.36 -5.38
N PRO A 140 20.08 8.95 -6.42
CA PRO A 140 20.75 10.24 -6.28
C PRO A 140 19.78 11.33 -5.80
N ASP A 141 20.16 12.12 -4.78
CA ASP A 141 19.32 13.14 -4.13
C ASP A 141 18.56 14.03 -5.14
N SER A 142 19.21 14.45 -6.23
CA SER A 142 18.57 15.32 -7.23
C SER A 142 17.40 14.67 -7.99
N ILE A 143 17.45 13.35 -8.16
CA ILE A 143 16.37 12.56 -8.79
C ILE A 143 15.30 12.28 -7.76
N GLU A 144 15.71 11.85 -6.56
CA GLU A 144 14.84 11.60 -5.42
C GLU A 144 14.00 12.82 -5.06
N ASP A 145 14.62 13.97 -4.74
CA ASP A 145 13.94 15.23 -4.41
C ASP A 145 12.90 15.63 -5.48
N ASN A 146 13.20 15.37 -6.76
CA ASN A 146 12.29 15.69 -7.85
C ASN A 146 11.11 14.71 -7.91
N MET A 147 11.41 13.42 -7.87
CA MET A 147 10.42 12.34 -7.91
C MET A 147 9.46 12.43 -6.72
N GLU A 148 9.98 12.68 -5.53
CA GLU A 148 9.22 12.59 -4.28
C GLU A 148 8.24 13.73 -4.06
N SER A 149 8.54 14.90 -4.64
CA SER A 149 7.72 16.11 -4.55
C SER A 149 6.61 16.19 -5.61
N VAL A 150 6.62 15.30 -6.61
CA VAL A 150 5.65 15.29 -7.71
C VAL A 150 4.49 14.35 -7.42
N LYS A 151 3.30 14.78 -7.82
CA LYS A 151 2.08 13.97 -7.79
C LYS A 151 1.78 13.43 -9.18
N TRP A 152 2.30 12.25 -9.51
CA TRP A 152 2.08 11.59 -10.81
C TRP A 152 0.71 10.92 -10.89
N GLU A 153 -0.33 11.71 -11.17
CA GLU A 153 -1.70 11.20 -11.35
C GLU A 153 -1.85 10.40 -12.66
N GLU A 154 -0.94 10.59 -13.62
CA GLU A 154 -0.93 9.91 -14.92
C GLU A 154 -0.72 8.41 -14.83
N MET A 155 -0.06 7.92 -13.77
CA MET A 155 0.06 6.49 -13.46
C MET A 155 -1.26 5.89 -12.94
N TRP A 156 -2.30 6.70 -12.72
CA TRP A 156 -3.64 6.23 -12.39
C TRP A 156 -4.56 6.32 -13.62
N PRO A 157 -5.36 5.28 -13.92
CA PRO A 157 -6.25 5.31 -15.07
C PRO A 157 -7.29 6.42 -14.93
N THR A 158 -7.33 7.31 -15.92
CA THR A 158 -8.24 8.46 -15.96
C THR A 158 -9.69 8.11 -16.33
N ASN A 159 -9.95 6.85 -16.70
CA ASN A 159 -11.29 6.35 -17.06
C ASN A 159 -11.66 5.11 -16.22
N GLN A 160 -12.39 5.31 -15.13
CA GLN A 160 -13.19 4.27 -14.46
C GLN A 160 -14.62 4.75 -14.24
#